data_AF-A0A661XH42-F1
#
_entry.id   AF-A0A661XH42-F1
#
_cell.length_a   1.000
_cell.length_b   1.000
_cell.length_c   1.000
_cell.angle_alpha   90.00
_cell.angle_beta   90.00
_cell.angle_gamma   90.00
#
_symmetry.space_group_name_H-M   'P 1'
#
loop_
_entity.id
_entity.type
_entity.pdbx_description
1 polymer ?
#
loop_
_entity_poly.entity_id
_entity_poly.type
_entity_poly.pdbx_seq_one_letter_code
_entity_poly.pdbx_strand_id
1 'polypeptide(L)'
;MQAKSIKGKSPEEIQTALIKSTADGSKFRFSVPPDLDIVTNIVAGANALKGASPSDAEALLIFSCAGRLNAMGPLIKLENEGLAETWNAPMAGFFSYGEYGTTKDRGQEFHSTTCCWVAIKEK
;
A
#
# COMPACT_ATOMS: atom_id res chain seq x y z
N MET A 1 15.61 -8.46 -8.25
CA MET A 1 16.16 -7.10 -8.44
C MET A 1 17.29 -6.88 -7.45
N GLN A 2 18.47 -6.44 -7.88
CA GLN A 2 19.51 -5.98 -6.96
C GLN A 2 19.28 -4.50 -6.65
N ALA A 3 19.03 -4.16 -5.39
CA ALA A 3 18.91 -2.78 -4.96
C ALA A 3 20.29 -2.11 -4.98
N LYS A 4 20.42 -0.98 -5.68
CA LYS A 4 21.63 -0.15 -5.66
C LYS A 4 21.49 0.86 -4.52
N SER A 5 22.46 0.88 -3.60
CA SER A 5 22.50 1.87 -2.53
C SER A 5 23.19 3.13 -3.02
N ILE A 6 22.55 4.29 -2.86
CA ILE A 6 23.12 5.62 -3.08
C ILE A 6 23.57 6.14 -1.72
N LYS A 7 24.84 6.52 -1.57
CA LYS A 7 25.43 7.00 -0.32
C LYS A 7 26.23 8.27 -0.58
N GLY A 8 26.18 9.21 0.36
CA GLY A 8 26.97 10.44 0.36
C GLY A 8 26.80 11.17 1.70
N LYS A 9 27.81 11.97 2.09
CA LYS A 9 27.83 12.76 3.33
C LYS A 9 27.59 14.26 3.09
N SER A 10 27.65 14.71 1.83
CA SER A 10 27.27 16.05 1.41
C SER A 10 26.30 16.03 0.22
N PRO A 11 25.57 17.12 -0.06
CA PRO A 11 24.70 17.22 -1.23
C PRO A 11 25.43 16.92 -2.56
N GLU A 12 26.67 17.38 -2.72
CA GLU A 12 27.48 17.17 -3.93
C GLU A 12 27.86 15.70 -4.12
N GLU A 13 28.18 15.00 -3.03
CA GLU A 13 28.46 13.56 -3.04
C GLU A 13 27.20 12.78 -3.42
N ILE A 14 26.04 13.14 -2.86
CA ILE A 14 24.75 12.50 -3.17
C ILE A 14 24.37 12.74 -4.64
N GLN A 15 24.53 13.97 -5.14
CA GLN A 15 24.26 14.32 -6.54
C GLN A 15 25.14 13.49 -7.49
N THR A 16 26.43 13.39 -7.19
CA THR A 16 27.38 12.60 -7.99
C THR A 16 27.03 11.11 -7.97
N ALA A 17 26.65 10.58 -6.81
CA ALA A 17 26.25 9.18 -6.66
C ALA A 17 24.94 8.87 -7.43
N LEU A 18 23.97 9.78 -7.40
CA LEU A 18 22.73 9.70 -8.18
C LEU A 18 23.05 9.60 -9.67
N ILE A 19 23.78 10.57 -10.21
CA ILE A 19 24.16 10.64 -11.64
C ILE A 19 24.86 9.37 -12.10
N LYS A 20 25.76 8.79 -11.28
CA LYS A 20 26.45 7.52 -11.61
C LYS A 20 25.54 6.30 -11.57
N SER A 21 24.47 6.33 -10.76
CA SER A 21 23.63 5.16 -10.48
C SER A 21 22.43 5.02 -11.42
N THR A 22 22.07 6.08 -12.14
CA THR A 22 20.86 6.14 -12.98
C THR A 22 21.15 6.66 -14.39
N ALA A 23 20.39 6.18 -15.38
CA ALA A 23 20.45 6.71 -16.74
C ALA A 23 19.73 8.06 -16.83
N ASP A 24 20.11 8.87 -17.82
CA ASP A 24 19.38 10.11 -18.11
C ASP A 24 17.90 9.81 -18.43
N GLY A 25 17.00 10.69 -17.97
CA GLY A 25 15.55 10.49 -18.04
C GLY A 25 14.96 9.52 -17.00
N SER A 26 15.76 8.99 -16.07
CA SER A 26 15.24 8.17 -14.96
C SER A 26 14.27 8.96 -14.10
N LYS A 27 13.12 8.35 -13.77
CA LYS A 27 12.10 8.96 -12.90
C LYS A 27 12.22 8.41 -11.48
N PHE A 28 12.27 9.30 -10.51
CA PHE A 28 12.24 8.94 -9.09
C PHE A 28 10.87 9.26 -8.51
N ARG A 29 10.41 8.44 -7.57
CA ARG A 29 9.25 8.71 -6.75
C ARG A 29 9.69 8.71 -5.31
N PHE A 30 9.59 9.87 -4.66
CA PHE A 30 9.81 9.96 -3.23
C PHE A 30 8.46 9.75 -2.54
N SER A 31 8.46 8.89 -1.53
CA SER A 31 7.32 8.74 -0.62
C SER A 31 7.57 9.60 0.61
N VAL A 32 6.58 10.38 1.01
CA VAL A 32 6.55 10.94 2.36
C VAL A 32 6.23 9.82 3.36
N PRO A 33 6.80 9.86 4.58
CA PRO A 33 6.35 8.97 5.65
C PRO A 33 4.84 9.12 5.83
N PRO A 34 4.13 8.02 6.14
CA PRO A 34 2.71 8.10 6.44
C PRO A 34 2.48 9.04 7.63
N ASP A 35 1.59 10.02 7.44
CA ASP A 35 1.08 10.83 8.54
C ASP A 35 -0.10 10.11 9.23
N LEU A 36 -0.64 10.73 10.28
CA LEU A 36 -1.73 10.15 11.06
C LEU A 36 -3.03 9.99 10.25
N ASP A 37 -3.16 10.69 9.13
CA ASP A 37 -4.38 10.70 8.30
C ASP A 37 -4.43 9.51 7.32
N ILE A 38 -3.37 8.72 7.22
CA ILE A 38 -3.32 7.60 6.27
C ILE A 38 -4.45 6.59 6.49
N VAL A 39 -4.80 6.29 7.74
CA VAL A 39 -5.90 5.37 8.06
C VAL A 39 -7.23 5.94 7.61
N THR A 40 -7.48 7.22 7.90
CA THR A 40 -8.67 7.96 7.47
C THR A 40 -8.84 7.91 5.95
N ASN A 41 -7.76 8.14 5.21
CA ASN A 41 -7.78 8.13 3.75
C ASN A 41 -8.08 6.74 3.18
N ILE A 42 -7.54 5.68 3.79
CA ILE A 42 -7.77 4.30 3.35
C ILE A 42 -9.21 3.87 3.61
N VAL A 43 -9.74 4.15 4.81
CA VAL A 43 -11.13 3.84 5.16
C VAL A 43 -12.10 4.66 4.29
N ALA A 44 -11.80 5.93 4.00
CA ALA A 44 -12.60 6.73 3.07
C ALA A 44 -12.62 6.14 1.65
N GLY A 45 -11.46 5.69 1.15
CA GLY A 45 -11.35 4.99 -0.13
C GLY A 45 -12.13 3.68 -0.17
N ALA A 46 -12.07 2.90 0.90
CA ALA A 46 -12.85 1.65 1.04
C ALA A 46 -14.36 1.89 1.02
N ASN A 47 -14.83 2.91 1.75
CA ASN A 47 -16.24 3.31 1.75
C ASN A 47 -16.71 3.79 0.37
N ALA A 48 -15.88 4.57 -0.33
CA ALA A 48 -16.19 5.00 -1.70
C ALA A 48 -16.30 3.80 -2.67
N LEU A 49 -15.42 2.80 -2.54
CA LEU A 49 -15.47 1.57 -3.34
C LEU A 49 -16.71 0.73 -3.03
N LYS A 50 -17.08 0.57 -1.75
CA LYS A 50 -18.32 -0.10 -1.35
C LYS A 50 -19.56 0.60 -1.92
N GLY A 51 -19.57 1.94 -1.93
CA GLY A 51 -20.67 2.72 -2.50
C GLY A 51 -20.81 2.58 -4.02
N ALA A 52 -19.70 2.46 -4.75
CA ALA A 52 -19.69 2.30 -6.21
C ALA A 52 -20.11 0.90 -6.67
N SER A 53 -19.81 -0.12 -5.87
CA SER A 53 -20.22 -1.51 -6.10
C SER A 53 -20.81 -2.09 -4.82
N PRO A 54 -22.10 -1.79 -4.52
CA PRO A 54 -22.74 -2.22 -3.29
C PRO A 54 -22.72 -3.75 -3.19
N SER A 55 -21.95 -4.27 -2.25
CA SER A 55 -21.96 -5.68 -1.88
C SER A 55 -22.23 -5.82 -0.39
N ASP A 56 -23.26 -6.60 -0.05
CA ASP A 56 -23.45 -7.12 1.31
C ASP A 56 -22.49 -8.29 1.48
N ALA A 57 -21.21 -7.97 1.59
CA ALA A 57 -20.20 -8.99 1.80
C ALA A 57 -20.47 -9.73 3.11
N GLU A 58 -20.37 -11.05 3.07
CA GLU A 58 -20.52 -11.95 4.21
C GLU A 58 -19.16 -12.35 4.78
N ALA A 59 -18.08 -12.08 4.03
CA ALA A 59 -16.71 -12.24 4.50
C ALA A 59 -15.77 -11.21 3.83
N LEU A 60 -14.71 -10.84 4.55
CA LEU A 60 -13.63 -9.98 4.08
C LEU A 60 -12.29 -10.71 4.19
N LEU A 61 -11.55 -10.78 3.09
CA LEU A 61 -10.15 -11.24 3.09
C LEU A 61 -9.22 -10.05 2.92
N ILE A 62 -8.29 -9.86 3.86
CA ILE A 62 -7.28 -8.80 3.82
C ILE A 62 -5.89 -9.37 3.56
N PHE A 63 -5.18 -8.73 2.64
CA PHE A 63 -3.79 -9.00 2.29
C PHE A 63 -2.99 -7.73 2.56
N SER A 64 -2.17 -7.74 3.61
CA SER A 64 -1.35 -6.56 3.96
C SER A 64 0.11 -6.85 3.72
N CYS A 65 0.82 -5.98 3.03
CA CYS A 65 2.26 -6.13 2.89
C CYS A 65 2.95 -6.02 4.28
N ALA A 66 3.82 -6.98 4.61
CA ALA A 66 4.58 -7.03 5.85
C ALA A 66 5.48 -5.79 6.04
N GLY A 67 5.87 -5.13 4.95
CA GLY A 67 6.59 -3.85 4.99
C GLY A 67 5.81 -2.76 5.75
N ARG A 68 4.48 -2.85 5.80
CA ARG A 68 3.65 -1.91 6.55
C ARG A 68 3.87 -2.01 8.05
N LEU A 69 4.26 -3.15 8.61
CA LEU A 69 4.62 -3.32 10.03
C LEU A 69 5.64 -2.27 10.47
N ASN A 70 6.68 -2.07 9.66
CA ASN A 70 7.72 -1.08 9.93
C ASN A 70 7.28 0.34 9.58
N ALA A 71 6.50 0.52 8.52
CA ALA A 71 6.10 1.84 8.04
C ALA A 71 5.00 2.51 8.89
N MET A 72 4.11 1.70 9.48
CA MET A 72 2.88 2.18 10.12
C MET A 72 2.70 1.73 11.57
N GLY A 73 3.48 0.73 12.03
CA GLY A 73 3.43 0.24 13.39
C GLY A 73 2.01 -0.02 13.89
N PRO A 74 1.55 0.64 14.97
CA PRO A 74 0.23 0.40 15.55
C PRO A 74 -0.94 0.83 14.65
N LEU A 75 -0.73 1.71 13.66
CA LEU A 75 -1.79 2.20 12.77
C LEU A 75 -2.38 1.10 11.88
N ILE A 76 -1.68 -0.02 11.70
CA ILE A 76 -2.16 -1.16 10.91
C ILE A 76 -3.38 -1.81 11.55
N LYS A 77 -3.42 -1.87 12.89
CA LYS A 77 -4.58 -2.41 13.58
C LYS A 77 -5.81 -1.53 13.33
N LEU A 78 -5.64 -0.21 13.41
CA LEU A 78 -6.69 0.76 13.13
C LEU A 78 -7.17 0.68 11.67
N GLU A 79 -6.26 0.51 10.71
CA GLU A 79 -6.60 0.26 9.30
C GLU A 79 -7.46 -0.99 9.15
N ASN A 80 -7.02 -2.13 9.70
CA ASN A 80 -7.74 -3.40 9.56
C ASN A 80 -9.12 -3.37 10.23
N GLU A 81 -9.24 -2.73 11.39
CA GLU A 81 -10.52 -2.55 12.09
C GLU A 81 -11.47 -1.66 11.27
N GLY A 82 -11.00 -0.52 10.76
CA GLY A 82 -11.82 0.35 9.90
C GLY A 82 -12.24 -0.31 8.58
N LEU A 83 -11.39 -1.16 8.00
CA LEU A 83 -11.74 -1.98 6.83
C LEU A 83 -12.80 -3.02 7.17
N ALA A 84 -12.67 -3.72 8.31
CA ALA A 84 -13.66 -4.69 8.76
C ALA A 84 -15.03 -4.03 9.02
N GLU A 85 -15.04 -2.85 9.67
CA GLU A 85 -16.24 -2.06 9.94
C GLU A 85 -16.93 -1.58 8.64
N THR A 86 -16.16 -1.31 7.59
CA THR A 86 -16.71 -0.85 6.29
C THR A 86 -17.69 -1.86 5.71
N TRP A 87 -17.44 -3.17 5.79
CA TRP A 87 -18.37 -4.21 5.34
C TRP A 87 -19.20 -4.82 6.47
N ASN A 88 -18.79 -4.68 7.73
CA ASN A 88 -19.41 -5.30 8.90
C ASN A 88 -19.56 -6.82 8.74
N ALA A 89 -18.47 -7.47 8.28
CA ALA A 89 -18.41 -8.89 7.99
C ALA A 89 -17.20 -9.55 8.68
N PRO A 90 -17.26 -10.86 9.00
CA PRO A 90 -16.10 -11.62 9.45
C PRO A 90 -14.87 -11.40 8.55
N MET A 91 -13.76 -11.00 9.17
CA MET A 91 -12.51 -10.69 8.49
C MET A 91 -11.44 -11.73 8.81
N ALA A 92 -10.76 -12.22 7.77
CA ALA A 92 -9.53 -12.99 7.89
C ALA A 92 -8.46 -12.41 6.97
N GLY A 93 -7.19 -12.73 7.22
CA GLY A 93 -6.11 -12.20 6.39
C GLY A 93 -4.73 -12.66 6.83
N PHE A 94 -3.72 -12.24 6.06
CA PHE A 94 -2.32 -12.53 6.37
C PHE A 94 -1.40 -11.43 5.83
N PHE A 95 -0.16 -11.43 6.32
CA PHE A 95 0.87 -10.55 5.80
C PHE A 95 1.56 -11.14 4.57
N SER A 96 1.64 -10.37 3.50
CA SER A 96 2.29 -10.71 2.24
C SER A 96 3.66 -10.00 2.10
N TYR A 97 4.46 -10.34 1.08
CA TYR A 97 5.63 -9.56 0.69
C TYR A 97 5.41 -8.78 -0.62
N GLY A 98 4.22 -8.20 -0.76
CA GLY A 98 3.80 -7.40 -1.89
C GLY A 98 2.70 -8.07 -2.72
N GLU A 99 1.99 -7.25 -3.49
CA GLU A 99 0.77 -7.62 -4.20
C GLU A 99 0.93 -7.33 -5.69
N TYR A 100 0.56 -8.29 -6.54
CA TYR A 100 0.44 -8.04 -7.99
C TYR A 100 -0.99 -7.60 -8.29
N GLY A 101 -1.12 -6.46 -8.97
CA GLY A 101 -2.43 -5.91 -9.29
C GLY A 101 -2.38 -4.72 -10.23
N THR A 102 -3.56 -4.33 -10.69
CA THR A 102 -3.78 -3.07 -11.42
C THR A 102 -4.07 -1.95 -10.45
N THR A 103 -3.52 -0.77 -10.71
CA THR A 103 -3.96 0.48 -10.08
C THR A 103 -4.80 1.27 -11.08
N LYS A 104 -5.51 2.29 -10.60
CA LYS A 104 -6.31 3.17 -11.47
C LYS A 104 -5.40 3.73 -12.58
N ASP A 105 -5.77 3.49 -13.82
CA ASP A 105 -5.09 3.96 -15.03
C ASP A 105 -3.67 3.37 -15.28
N ARG A 106 -3.35 2.20 -14.71
CA ARG A 106 -2.09 1.48 -14.99
C ARG A 106 -2.31 -0.01 -15.29
N GLY A 107 -1.31 -0.62 -15.93
CA GLY A 107 -1.26 -2.07 -16.15
C GLY A 107 -1.02 -2.86 -14.86
N GLN A 108 -0.88 -4.18 -15.01
CA GLN A 108 -0.51 -5.09 -13.93
C GLN A 108 0.93 -4.82 -13.49
N GLU A 109 1.13 -4.43 -12.24
CA GLU A 109 2.43 -4.14 -11.65
C GLU A 109 2.56 -4.82 -10.28
N PHE A 110 3.80 -4.93 -9.79
CA PHE A 110 4.08 -5.32 -8.42
C PHE A 110 4.00 -4.10 -7.52
N HIS A 111 3.21 -4.19 -6.45
CA HIS A 111 3.03 -3.15 -5.45
C HIS A 111 3.60 -3.63 -4.11
N SER A 112 4.45 -2.81 -3.50
CA SER A 112 4.93 -3.02 -2.14
C SER A 112 4.26 -2.03 -1.18
N THR A 113 4.24 -2.39 0.11
CA THR A 113 3.68 -1.53 1.17
C THR A 113 2.20 -1.20 0.94
N THR A 114 1.47 -2.09 0.28
CA THR A 114 0.03 -2.01 0.00
C THR A 114 -0.81 -2.80 1.00
N CYS A 115 -2.09 -2.44 1.14
CA CYS A 115 -3.11 -3.31 1.74
C CYS A 115 -4.21 -3.48 0.69
N CYS A 116 -4.49 -4.73 0.36
CA CYS A 116 -5.53 -5.13 -0.57
C CYS A 116 -6.57 -5.95 0.19
N TRP A 117 -7.81 -5.95 -0.31
CA TRP A 117 -8.87 -6.75 0.28
C TRP A 117 -9.82 -7.27 -0.78
N VAL A 118 -10.52 -8.36 -0.44
CA VAL A 118 -11.56 -8.96 -1.26
C VAL A 118 -12.80 -9.11 -0.38
N ALA A 119 -13.88 -8.48 -0.82
CA ALA A 119 -15.21 -8.61 -0.21
C ALA A 119 -15.97 -9.75 -0.91
N ILE A 120 -16.39 -10.76 -0.14
CA ILE A 120 -16.97 -12.01 -0.65
C ILE A 120 -18.43 -12.11 -0.20
N LYS A 121 -19.31 -12.53 -1.12
CA LYS A 121 -20.71 -12.89 -0.84
C LYS A 121 -20.98 -14.27 -1.43
N GLU A 122 -21.61 -15.16 -0.68
CA GLU A 122 -22.02 -16.46 -1.21
C GLU A 122 -23.06 -16.28 -2.34
N LYS A 123 -23.11 -17.22 -3.29
CA LYS A 123 -24.04 -17.19 -4.43
C LYS A 123 -25.30 -17.98 -4.16
#